data_AF-A0A9E5JEW0-F1
#
_entry.id   AF-A0A9E5JEW0-F1
#
_cell.length_a   1.000
_cell.length_b   1.000
_cell.length_c   1.000
_cell.angle_alpha   90.00
_cell.angle_beta   90.00
_cell.angle_gamma   90.00
#
_symmetry.space_group_name_H-M   'P 1'
#
loop_
_entity.id
_entity.type
_entity.pdbx_description
1 polymer ?
#
loop_
_entity_poly.entity_id
_entity_poly.type
_entity_poly.pdbx_seq_one_letter_code
_entity_poly.pdbx_strand_id
1 'polypeptide(L)'
;MEVLEDGTIRPWLSRDRHMQVLRGLWEHRPLDLVANLRRPVLFTPAGSDERRSFDMGHDYDDLASRFAHVRVEWFTPAHHDLHAQFPQRWADTLHKHIEEGFLA
;
A
#
# COMPACT_ATOMS: atom_id res chain seq x y z
N MET A 1 15.44 13.40 10.80
CA MET A 1 15.69 13.90 12.16
C MET A 1 16.67 15.04 12.06
N GLU A 2 16.75 15.90 13.06
CA GLU A 2 17.71 17.02 13.08
C GLU A 2 18.95 16.60 13.86
N VAL A 3 20.13 16.84 13.29
CA VAL A 3 21.42 16.70 13.97
C VAL A 3 21.79 18.06 14.56
N LEU A 4 22.02 18.12 15.86
CA LEU A 4 22.37 19.35 16.58
C LEU A 4 23.89 19.58 16.54
N GLU A 5 24.32 20.79 16.90
CA GLU A 5 25.75 21.17 16.91
C GLU A 5 26.61 20.30 17.84
N ASP A 6 26.00 19.71 18.88
CA ASP A 6 26.66 18.79 19.83
C ASP A 6 26.68 17.32 19.35
N GLY A 7 26.22 17.06 18.11
CA GLY A 7 26.14 15.73 17.53
C GLY A 7 24.97 14.89 18.02
N THR A 8 24.12 15.40 18.92
CA THR A 8 22.89 14.71 19.33
C THR A 8 21.81 14.84 18.26
N ILE A 9 20.83 13.93 18.31
CA ILE A 9 19.74 13.85 17.34
C ILE A 9 18.42 14.14 18.05
N ARG A 10 17.59 15.00 17.45
CA ARG A 10 16.20 15.18 17.88
C ARG A 10 15.19 14.92 16.75
N PRO A 11 13.97 14.47 17.06
CA PRO A 11 12.91 14.37 16.06
C PRO A 11 12.57 15.75 15.48
N TRP A 12 12.23 15.78 14.18
CA TRP A 12 11.73 17.01 13.53
C TRP A 12 10.38 17.47 14.09
N LEU A 13 9.58 16.53 14.60
CA LEU A 13 8.26 16.80 15.15
C LEU A 13 8.33 16.80 16.67
N SER A 14 7.64 17.76 17.30
CA SER A 14 7.32 17.64 18.73
C SER A 14 6.46 16.38 18.95
N ARG A 15 6.44 15.88 20.18
CA ARG A 15 5.59 14.74 20.57
C ARG A 15 4.14 14.96 20.13
N ASP A 16 3.57 16.13 20.38
CA ASP A 16 2.17 16.42 20.05
C ASP A 16 1.91 16.35 18.53
N ARG A 17 2.82 16.88 17.71
CA ARG A 17 2.72 16.78 16.24
C ARG A 17 2.90 15.35 15.76
N HIS A 18 3.81 14.59 16.38
CA HIS A 18 3.98 13.18 16.08
C HIS A 18 2.72 12.37 16.40
N MET A 19 2.08 12.63 17.54
CA MET A 19 0.83 11.96 17.93
C MET A 19 -0.32 12.27 16.98
N GLN A 20 -0.38 13.47 16.39
CA GLN A 20 -1.37 13.80 15.35
C GLN A 20 -1.19 12.91 14.11
N VAL A 21 0.06 12.67 13.68
CA VAL A 21 0.34 11.76 12.55
C VAL A 21 -0.09 10.34 12.88
N LEU A 22 0.29 9.81 14.06
CA LEU A 22 -0.09 8.46 14.47
C LEU A 22 -1.61 8.28 14.54
N ARG A 23 -2.32 9.26 15.11
CA ARG A 23 -3.78 9.24 15.16
C ARG A 23 -4.38 9.27 13.75
N GLY A 24 -3.88 10.13 12.87
CA GLY A 24 -4.31 10.18 11.48
C GLY A 24 -4.13 8.84 10.77
N LEU A 25 -2.97 8.19 10.91
CA LEU A 25 -2.72 6.86 10.34
C LEU A 25 -3.64 5.79 10.91
N TRP A 26 -3.89 5.83 12.23
CA TRP A 26 -4.72 4.84 12.93
C TRP A 26 -6.21 4.95 12.60
N GLU A 27 -6.73 6.17 12.52
CA GLU A 27 -8.14 6.44 12.27
C GLU A 27 -8.49 6.38 10.78
N HIS A 28 -7.48 6.38 9.89
CA HIS A 28 -7.70 6.35 8.46
C HIS A 28 -8.21 4.98 7.99
N ARG A 29 -9.27 4.99 7.17
CA ARG A 29 -9.88 3.81 6.56
C ARG A 29 -9.80 3.92 5.04
N PRO A 30 -8.64 3.61 4.41
CA PRO A 30 -8.43 3.82 2.98
C PRO A 30 -9.43 3.08 2.09
N LEU A 31 -9.83 1.86 2.46
CA LEU A 31 -10.69 1.02 1.65
C LEU A 31 -12.11 1.57 1.51
N ASP A 32 -12.58 2.38 2.48
CA ASP A 32 -13.90 3.03 2.42
C ASP A 32 -13.99 4.03 1.25
N LEU A 33 -12.86 4.52 0.73
CA LEU A 33 -12.81 5.45 -0.40
C LEU A 33 -12.98 4.76 -1.76
N VAL A 34 -12.71 3.45 -1.86
CA VAL A 34 -12.64 2.72 -3.14
C VAL A 34 -13.95 2.81 -3.93
N ALA A 35 -15.08 2.76 -3.24
CA ALA A 35 -16.41 2.88 -3.84
C ALA A 35 -16.66 4.23 -4.53
N ASN A 36 -15.94 5.28 -4.11
CA ASN A 36 -16.10 6.64 -4.65
C ASN A 36 -15.05 7.00 -5.72
N LEU A 37 -14.05 6.14 -5.92
CA LEU A 37 -13.02 6.35 -6.93
C LEU A 37 -13.58 6.10 -8.33
N ARG A 38 -13.31 7.04 -9.25
CA ARG A 38 -13.70 6.95 -10.67
C ARG A 38 -12.54 6.53 -11.57
N ARG A 39 -11.34 6.42 -11.01
CA ARG A 39 -10.13 6.01 -11.70
C ARG A 39 -9.84 4.53 -11.42
N PRO A 40 -9.19 3.83 -12.35
CA PRO A 40 -8.69 2.49 -12.11
C PRO A 40 -7.83 2.41 -10.86
N VAL A 41 -7.98 1.32 -10.10
CA VAL A 41 -7.22 1.03 -8.88
C VAL A 41 -6.61 -0.35 -9.01
N LEU A 42 -5.29 -0.42 -8.93
CA LEU A 42 -4.55 -1.67 -8.82
C LEU A 42 -4.01 -1.80 -7.39
N PHE A 43 -4.50 -2.80 -6.67
CA PHE A 43 -3.91 -3.22 -5.40
C PHE A 43 -2.85 -4.29 -5.63
N THR A 44 -1.72 -4.18 -4.95
CA THR A 44 -0.61 -5.13 -5.04
C THR A 44 -0.20 -5.61 -3.64
N PRO A 45 -1.05 -6.36 -2.95
CA PRO A 45 -0.74 -6.83 -1.61
C PRO A 45 0.40 -7.86 -1.64
N ALA A 46 1.32 -7.72 -0.68
CA ALA A 46 2.36 -8.69 -0.40
C ALA A 46 1.83 -9.75 0.57
N GLY A 47 2.07 -11.03 0.28
CA GLY A 47 1.73 -12.14 1.18
C GLY A 47 2.95 -13.02 1.46
N SER A 48 3.10 -13.50 2.69
CA SER A 48 3.98 -14.62 3.01
C SER A 48 3.17 -15.93 3.09
N ASP A 49 3.86 -17.08 3.00
CA ASP A 49 3.24 -18.41 3.15
C ASP A 49 2.68 -18.66 4.57
N GLU A 50 2.98 -17.79 5.54
CA GLU A 50 2.47 -17.90 6.91
C GLU A 50 1.13 -17.19 7.08
N ARG A 51 0.24 -17.81 7.87
CA ARG A 51 -1.21 -17.54 8.05
C ARG A 51 -1.62 -16.15 8.57
N ARG A 52 -0.77 -15.13 8.49
CA ARG A 52 -1.10 -13.74 8.89
C ARG A 52 -1.92 -12.97 7.84
N SER A 53 -2.06 -13.50 6.62
CA SER A 53 -2.70 -12.80 5.49
C SER A 53 -4.21 -13.07 5.34
N PHE A 54 -4.83 -13.91 6.16
CA PHE A 54 -6.19 -14.40 5.91
C PHE A 54 -7.32 -13.37 6.13
N ASP A 55 -7.15 -12.35 6.98
CA ASP A 55 -8.19 -11.33 7.16
C ASP A 55 -8.12 -10.20 6.12
N MET A 56 -6.92 -9.73 5.76
CA MET A 56 -6.76 -8.70 4.71
C MET A 56 -7.00 -9.23 3.29
N GLY A 57 -6.77 -10.52 3.05
CA GLY A 57 -6.93 -11.12 1.72
C GLY A 57 -8.34 -11.03 1.17
N HIS A 58 -9.33 -11.31 2.02
CA HIS A 58 -10.74 -11.27 1.62
C HIS A 58 -11.18 -9.86 1.21
N ASP A 59 -10.71 -8.80 1.88
CA ASP A 59 -11.16 -7.44 1.60
C ASP A 59 -10.76 -6.96 0.19
N TYR A 60 -9.53 -7.26 -0.26
CA TYR A 60 -9.07 -6.85 -1.59
C TYR A 60 -9.80 -7.61 -2.71
N ASP A 61 -9.93 -8.92 -2.56
CA ASP A 61 -10.58 -9.77 -3.55
C ASP A 61 -12.09 -9.46 -3.61
N ASP A 62 -12.72 -9.20 -2.46
CA ASP A 62 -14.11 -8.73 -2.38
C ASP A 62 -14.29 -7.40 -3.12
N LEU A 63 -13.39 -6.43 -2.92
CA LEU A 63 -13.44 -5.15 -3.63
C LEU A 63 -13.30 -5.34 -5.14
N ALA A 64 -12.36 -6.17 -5.59
CA ALA A 64 -12.20 -6.48 -7.02
C ALA A 64 -13.43 -7.17 -7.62
N SER A 65 -14.12 -8.01 -6.85
CA SER A 65 -15.36 -8.66 -7.31
C SER A 65 -16.53 -7.67 -7.41
N ARG A 66 -16.56 -6.64 -6.55
CA ARG A 66 -17.65 -5.65 -6.46
C ARG A 66 -17.47 -4.48 -7.43
N PHE A 67 -16.24 -4.13 -7.77
CA PHE A 67 -15.92 -2.92 -8.52
C PHE A 67 -15.10 -3.21 -9.77
N ALA A 68 -15.69 -2.96 -10.94
CA ALA A 68 -15.04 -3.23 -12.23
C ALA A 68 -13.75 -2.41 -12.45
N HIS A 69 -13.61 -1.24 -11.81
CA HIS A 69 -12.42 -0.39 -11.84
C HIS A 69 -11.32 -0.82 -10.86
N VAL A 70 -11.50 -1.94 -10.14
CA VAL A 70 -10.53 -2.45 -9.17
C VAL A 70 -9.92 -3.76 -9.68
N ARG A 71 -8.60 -3.89 -9.54
CA ARG A 71 -7.84 -5.13 -9.76
C ARG A 71 -6.90 -5.38 -8.59
N VAL A 72 -6.57 -6.66 -8.37
CA VAL A 72 -5.64 -7.10 -7.34
C VAL A 72 -4.61 -8.02 -7.98
N GLU A 73 -3.33 -7.72 -7.75
CA GLU A 73 -2.20 -8.55 -8.18
C GLU A 73 -1.39 -8.95 -6.94
N TRP A 74 -1.58 -10.18 -6.49
CA TRP A 74 -0.91 -10.70 -5.29
C TRP A 74 0.57 -10.98 -5.54
N PHE A 75 1.43 -10.46 -4.66
CA PHE A 75 2.84 -10.80 -4.63
C PHE A 75 3.08 -11.78 -3.49
N THR A 76 3.11 -13.07 -3.84
CA THR A 76 3.35 -14.17 -2.89
C THR A 76 4.43 -15.11 -3.48
N PRO A 77 5.42 -15.54 -2.68
CA PRO A 77 5.81 -14.97 -1.39
C PRO A 77 6.46 -13.58 -1.56
N ALA A 78 6.11 -12.62 -0.71
CA ALA A 78 6.73 -11.29 -0.67
C ALA A 78 6.59 -10.59 0.69
N HIS A 79 7.42 -9.56 0.88
CA HIS A 79 7.34 -8.61 1.98
C HIS A 79 6.80 -7.26 1.49
N HIS A 80 6.70 -6.30 2.40
CA HIS A 80 6.06 -5.00 2.14
C HIS A 80 6.63 -4.25 0.92
N ASP A 81 7.96 -4.18 0.79
CA ASP A 81 8.62 -3.34 -0.22
C ASP A 81 8.81 -4.08 -1.54
N LEU A 82 7.70 -4.39 -2.23
CA LEU A 82 7.66 -5.15 -3.48
C LEU A 82 8.58 -4.61 -4.57
N HIS A 83 8.62 -3.29 -4.72
CA HIS A 83 9.44 -2.62 -5.73
C HIS A 83 10.95 -2.76 -5.45
N ALA A 84 11.34 -2.88 -4.18
CA ALA A 84 12.74 -3.11 -3.79
C ALA A 84 13.09 -4.60 -3.82
N GLN A 85 12.17 -5.46 -3.39
CA GLN A 85 12.39 -6.91 -3.33
C GLN A 85 12.35 -7.56 -4.72
N PHE A 86 11.42 -7.14 -5.58
CA PHE A 86 11.18 -7.71 -6.90
C PHE A 86 11.03 -6.61 -7.98
N PRO A 87 12.07 -5.79 -8.22
CA PRO A 87 11.99 -4.62 -9.09
C PRO A 87 11.51 -4.96 -10.51
N GLN A 88 11.98 -6.06 -11.09
CA GLN A 88 11.55 -6.48 -12.43
C GLN A 88 10.08 -6.93 -12.46
N ARG A 89 9.69 -7.83 -11.56
CA ARG A 89 8.29 -8.31 -11.46
C ARG A 89 7.33 -7.15 -11.19
N TRP A 90 7.73 -6.20 -10.36
CA TRP A 90 6.97 -4.98 -10.09
C TRP A 90 6.77 -4.15 -11.36
N ALA A 91 7.84 -3.87 -12.10
CA ALA A 91 7.79 -3.12 -13.35
C ALA A 91 6.93 -3.84 -14.41
N ASP A 92 7.11 -5.14 -14.58
CA ASP A 92 6.35 -5.95 -15.55
C ASP A 92 4.85 -5.94 -15.22
N THR A 93 4.48 -6.01 -13.93
CA THR A 93 3.09 -5.96 -13.48
C THR A 93 2.44 -4.63 -13.84
N LEU A 94 3.11 -3.51 -13.56
CA LEU A 94 2.61 -2.18 -13.92
C LEU A 94 2.51 -2.01 -15.44
N HIS A 95 3.56 -2.42 -16.17
CA HIS A 95 3.60 -2.31 -17.63
C HIS A 95 2.45 -3.08 -18.28
N LYS A 96 2.18 -4.32 -17.84
CA LYS A 96 1.04 -5.13 -18.30
C LYS A 96 -0.28 -4.38 -18.16
N HIS A 97 -0.57 -3.84 -16.97
CA HIS A 97 -1.85 -3.15 -16.71
C HIS A 97 -1.99 -1.82 -17.47
N ILE A 98 -0.87 -1.21 -17.86
CA ILE A 98 -0.86 -0.04 -18.74
C ILE A 98 -1.15 -0.46 -20.19
N GLU A 99 -0.44 -1.47 -20.71
CA GLU A 99 -0.60 -1.95 -22.10
C GLU A 99 -1.99 -2.56 -22.36
N GLU A 100 -2.56 -3.24 -21.37
CA GLU A 100 -3.94 -3.77 -21.42
C GLU A 100 -5.01 -2.66 -21.31
N GLY A 101 -4.59 -1.40 -21.13
CA GLY A 101 -5.48 -0.24 -21.06
C GLY A 101 -6.21 -0.09 -19.73
N PHE A 102 -5.90 -0.92 -18.72
CA PHE A 102 -6.55 -0.81 -17.41
C PHE A 102 -6.06 0.43 -16.65
N LEU A 103 -4.77 0.77 -16.73
CA LEU A 103 -4.17 1.96 -16.09
C LEU A 103 -3.88 3.11 -17.07
N ALA A 104 -4.34 3.02 -18.32
CA ALA A 104 -4.09 4.01 -19.38
C ALA A 104 -4.97 5.27 -19.30
#